data_AF-A0A533XSP4-F1
#
_entry.id   AF-A0A533XSP4-F1
#
_cell.length_a   1.000
_cell.length_b   1.000
_cell.length_c   1.000
_cell.angle_alpha   90.00
_cell.angle_beta   90.00
_cell.angle_gamma   90.00
#
_symmetry.space_group_name_H-M   'P 1'
#
loop_
_entity.id
_entity.type
_entity.pdbx_description
1 polymer ?
#
loop_
_entity_poly.entity_id
_entity_poly.type
_entity_poly.pdbx_seq_one_letter_code
_entity_poly.pdbx_strand_id
1 'polypeptide(L)'
;MTEASMNARYPLRLILLILMIVGGLFSVAWAETVFVQAKTAKLRSGKTSLDKVVADLQYGEALEVVKTEGTWTEVRTRSGVTGWIFASKTTTVKPSGGGDDELAKAGRLFKGKEASDATASAGARGLTEVSGEYAKRSGISQRDRDTVDRMTAYKITDQEVEDFLKKGELGEYAK
;
A
#
# COMPACT_ATOMS: atom_id res chain seq x y z
N MET A 1 -35.59 46.09 -61.26
CA MET A 1 -35.93 47.10 -60.25
C MET A 1 -36.65 46.34 -59.13
N THR A 2 -36.14 46.17 -57.91
CA THR A 2 -35.20 46.97 -57.10
C THR A 2 -34.63 46.08 -55.97
N GLU A 3 -33.39 46.40 -55.59
CA GLU A 3 -32.61 45.85 -54.48
C GLU A 3 -33.30 45.92 -53.12
N ALA A 4 -32.93 45.00 -52.22
CA ALA A 4 -32.74 45.34 -50.81
C ALA A 4 -31.75 44.34 -50.18
N SER A 5 -30.47 44.71 -50.20
CA SER A 5 -29.46 44.06 -49.36
C SER A 5 -29.89 44.21 -47.90
N MET A 6 -30.08 43.10 -47.18
CA MET A 6 -30.39 43.16 -45.75
C MET A 6 -29.49 42.21 -44.97
N ASN A 7 -28.26 42.69 -44.79
CA ASN A 7 -27.40 42.50 -43.61
C ASN A 7 -27.15 41.06 -43.13
N ALA A 8 -26.17 40.42 -43.77
CA ALA A 8 -25.35 39.33 -43.23
C ALA A 8 -24.46 39.78 -42.04
N ARG A 9 -25.04 40.43 -41.03
CA ARG A 9 -24.33 40.95 -39.84
C ARG A 9 -24.54 40.10 -38.56
N TYR A 10 -25.43 39.11 -38.61
CA TYR A 10 -25.74 38.20 -37.49
C TYR A 10 -25.17 36.76 -37.57
N PRO A 11 -24.68 36.19 -38.69
CA PRO A 11 -24.28 34.78 -38.69
C PRO A 11 -22.96 34.58 -37.93
N LEU A 12 -22.04 35.54 -38.01
CA LEU A 12 -20.71 35.44 -37.40
C LEU A 12 -20.75 35.55 -35.87
N ARG A 13 -21.58 36.44 -35.31
CA ARG A 13 -21.71 36.61 -33.84
C ARG A 13 -22.46 35.45 -33.17
N LEU A 14 -23.43 34.84 -33.86
CA LEU A 14 -24.14 33.66 -33.34
C LEU A 14 -23.26 32.40 -33.36
N ILE A 15 -22.46 32.22 -34.42
CA ILE A 15 -21.47 31.12 -34.52
C ILE A 15 -20.39 31.24 -33.45
N LEU A 16 -19.93 32.46 -33.14
CA LEU A 16 -18.90 32.70 -32.13
C LEU A 16 -19.41 32.42 -30.70
N LEU A 17 -20.69 32.66 -30.42
CA LEU A 17 -21.35 32.32 -29.16
C LEU A 17 -21.55 30.80 -29.00
N ILE A 18 -21.92 30.09 -30.06
CA ILE A 18 -22.05 28.62 -30.04
C ILE A 18 -20.67 27.96 -29.90
N LEU A 19 -19.63 28.49 -30.56
CA LEU A 19 -18.24 28.01 -30.42
C LEU A 19 -17.71 28.21 -28.99
N MET A 20 -18.09 29.29 -28.31
CA MET A 20 -17.70 29.58 -26.93
C MET A 20 -18.40 28.65 -25.92
N ILE A 21 -19.62 28.21 -26.20
CA ILE A 21 -20.36 27.25 -25.36
C ILE A 21 -19.89 25.81 -25.61
N VAL A 22 -19.55 25.45 -26.86
CA VAL A 22 -19.00 24.12 -27.21
C VAL A 22 -17.56 23.93 -26.72
N GLY A 23 -16.76 25.00 -26.64
CA GLY A 23 -15.38 24.94 -26.12
C GLY A 23 -15.29 24.73 -24.60
N GLY A 24 -16.38 24.90 -23.85
CA GLY A 24 -16.38 24.81 -22.38
C GLY A 24 -16.71 23.44 -21.78
N LEU A 25 -17.05 22.44 -22.59
CA LEU A 25 -17.73 21.23 -22.11
C LEU A 25 -16.93 19.92 -22.12
N PHE A 26 -15.65 19.92 -22.50
CA PHE A 26 -14.87 18.67 -22.53
C PHE A 26 -13.53 18.79 -21.82
N SER A 27 -13.58 18.79 -20.49
CA SER A 27 -12.47 18.29 -19.68
C SER A 27 -12.93 16.99 -19.00
N VAL A 28 -12.85 15.89 -19.74
CA VAL A 28 -12.93 14.56 -19.13
C VAL A 28 -11.55 14.29 -18.58
N ALA A 29 -11.37 14.57 -17.28
CA ALA A 29 -10.20 14.10 -16.55
C ALA A 29 -10.28 12.57 -16.52
N TRP A 30 -9.25 11.91 -17.08
CA TRP A 30 -9.10 10.46 -17.01
C TRP A 30 -8.66 10.11 -15.59
N ALA A 31 -9.65 9.98 -14.71
CA ALA A 31 -9.46 9.51 -13.35
C ALA A 31 -9.23 8.00 -13.38
N GLU A 32 -7.97 7.57 -13.43
CA GLU A 32 -7.63 6.16 -13.31
C GLU A 32 -7.95 5.69 -11.88
N THR A 33 -8.79 4.66 -11.74
CA THR A 33 -9.14 4.13 -10.42
C THR A 33 -8.21 3.00 -10.06
N VAL A 34 -7.58 3.09 -8.89
CA VAL A 34 -6.74 2.04 -8.31
C VAL A 34 -7.32 1.56 -6.98
N PHE A 35 -6.93 0.37 -6.58
CA PHE A 35 -7.39 -0.26 -5.35
C PHE A 35 -6.22 -0.51 -4.41
N VAL A 36 -6.46 -0.42 -3.11
CA VAL A 36 -5.44 -0.72 -2.10
C VAL A 36 -5.21 -2.22 -2.01
N GLN A 37 -3.99 -2.68 -2.28
CA GLN A 37 -3.60 -4.09 -2.14
C GLN A 37 -2.91 -4.39 -0.80
N ALA A 38 -2.33 -3.38 -0.15
CA ALA A 38 -1.67 -3.60 1.14
C ALA A 38 -2.70 -3.77 2.27
N LYS A 39 -2.47 -4.72 3.18
CA LYS A 39 -3.30 -4.90 4.39
C LYS A 39 -3.30 -3.66 5.31
N THR A 40 -2.19 -2.93 5.31
CA THR A 40 -2.00 -1.67 6.04
C THR A 40 -1.40 -0.64 5.10
N ALA A 41 -2.25 0.16 4.47
CA ALA A 41 -1.85 1.30 3.65
C ALA A 41 -2.13 2.60 4.41
N LYS A 42 -1.18 3.53 4.31
CA LYS A 42 -1.30 4.87 4.91
C LYS A 42 -1.16 5.89 3.80
N LEU A 43 -2.09 6.83 3.77
CA LEU A 43 -2.07 8.00 2.92
C LEU A 43 -1.26 9.09 3.62
N ARG A 44 -0.26 9.66 2.95
CA ARG A 44 0.62 10.69 3.52
C ARG A 44 0.41 12.05 2.87
N SER A 45 0.77 13.13 3.56
CA SER A 45 0.67 14.50 3.02
C SER A 45 1.69 14.80 1.92
N GLY A 46 2.77 14.02 1.83
CA GLY A 46 3.85 14.24 0.87
C GLY A 46 4.52 12.94 0.41
N LYS A 47 5.55 13.09 -0.43
CA LYS A 47 6.27 12.02 -1.13
C LYS A 47 7.41 11.42 -0.31
N THR A 48 7.40 11.59 1.01
CA THR A 48 8.45 11.08 1.90
C THR A 48 7.86 10.12 2.93
N SER A 49 8.61 9.08 3.31
CA SER A 49 8.18 8.12 4.34
C SER A 49 7.96 8.76 5.72
N LEU A 50 8.57 9.92 5.96
CA LEU A 50 8.48 10.71 7.20
C LEU A 50 7.32 11.72 7.19
N ASP A 51 6.67 11.93 6.04
CA ASP A 51 5.55 12.87 5.96
C ASP A 51 4.35 12.37 6.78
N LYS A 52 3.60 13.32 7.33
CA LYS A 52 2.48 13.03 8.23
C LYS A 52 1.43 12.17 7.51
N VAL A 53 0.93 11.17 8.22
CA VAL A 53 -0.19 10.35 7.77
C VAL A 53 -1.47 11.19 7.85
N VAL A 54 -2.15 11.34 6.72
CA VAL A 54 -3.41 12.10 6.60
C VAL A 54 -4.64 11.18 6.68
N ALA A 55 -4.50 9.90 6.31
CA ALA A 55 -5.55 8.90 6.46
C ALA A 55 -4.97 7.48 6.48
N ASP A 56 -5.65 6.57 7.15
CA ASP A 56 -5.42 5.12 7.01
C ASP A 56 -6.38 4.56 5.96
N LEU A 57 -5.88 3.72 5.05
CA LEU A 57 -6.61 3.20 3.92
C LEU A 57 -6.90 1.71 4.11
N GLN A 58 -8.12 1.30 3.76
CA GLN A 58 -8.56 -0.08 3.90
C GLN A 58 -8.18 -0.91 2.68
N TYR A 59 -7.92 -2.20 2.89
CA TYR A 59 -7.69 -3.14 1.79
C TYR A 59 -8.90 -3.20 0.86
N GLY A 60 -8.65 -3.15 -0.46
CA GLY A 60 -9.69 -3.14 -1.49
C GLY A 60 -10.44 -1.81 -1.62
N GLU A 61 -10.06 -0.77 -0.87
CA GLU A 61 -10.60 0.58 -1.02
C GLU A 61 -10.25 1.14 -2.39
N ALA A 62 -11.24 1.73 -3.06
CA ALA A 62 -11.08 2.37 -4.36
C ALA A 62 -10.58 3.80 -4.18
N LEU A 63 -9.55 4.14 -4.96
CA LEU A 63 -8.83 5.40 -4.92
C LEU A 63 -8.76 5.98 -6.32
N GLU A 64 -9.00 7.28 -6.42
CA GLU A 64 -8.91 8.01 -7.67
C GLU A 64 -7.47 8.50 -7.84
N VAL A 65 -6.76 8.09 -8.89
CA VAL A 65 -5.41 8.58 -9.17
C VAL A 65 -5.50 9.99 -9.72
N VAL A 66 -4.83 10.91 -9.03
CA VAL A 66 -4.67 12.31 -9.45
C VAL A 66 -3.41 12.45 -10.29
N LYS A 67 -2.30 11.89 -9.81
CA LYS A 67 -1.00 11.94 -10.50
C LYS A 67 -0.07 10.83 -10.00
N THR A 68 0.82 10.38 -10.87
CA THR A 68 1.92 9.47 -10.48
C THR A 68 3.27 10.17 -10.70
N GLU A 69 4.14 10.14 -9.69
CA GLU A 69 5.48 10.68 -9.73
C GLU A 69 6.48 9.67 -9.15
N GLY A 70 7.19 8.96 -10.03
CA GLY A 70 8.17 7.96 -9.64
C GLY A 70 7.52 6.78 -8.89
N THR A 71 7.92 6.58 -7.63
CA THR A 71 7.41 5.51 -6.76
C THR A 71 6.16 5.90 -5.97
N TRP A 72 5.71 7.14 -6.11
CA TRP A 72 4.58 7.70 -5.37
C TRP A 72 3.43 8.04 -6.31
N THR A 73 2.21 7.75 -5.84
CA THR A 73 0.97 8.07 -6.52
C THR A 73 0.15 8.97 -5.62
N GLU A 74 -0.19 10.15 -6.12
CA GLU A 74 -1.17 11.03 -5.51
C GLU A 74 -2.56 10.49 -5.82
N VAL A 75 -3.33 10.24 -4.77
CA VAL A 75 -4.67 9.67 -4.85
C VAL A 75 -5.66 10.50 -4.05
N ARG A 76 -6.90 10.46 -4.49
CA ARG A 76 -8.04 11.02 -3.78
C ARG A 76 -8.94 9.90 -3.29
N THR A 77 -9.23 9.90 -2.00
CA THR A 77 -10.17 8.96 -1.39
C THR A 77 -11.61 9.37 -1.71
N ARG A 78 -12.56 8.44 -1.55
CA ARG A 78 -14.00 8.75 -1.68
C ARG A 78 -14.48 9.81 -0.68
N SER A 79 -13.80 9.92 0.47
CA SER A 79 -14.05 10.97 1.48
C SER A 79 -13.52 12.36 1.08
N GLY A 80 -12.88 12.48 -0.09
CA GLY A 80 -12.35 13.75 -0.62
C GLY A 80 -10.97 14.11 -0.06
N VAL A 81 -10.29 13.19 0.62
CA VAL A 81 -8.93 13.41 1.14
C VAL A 81 -7.92 13.08 0.05
N THR A 82 -7.06 14.04 -0.27
CA THR A 82 -5.96 13.85 -1.24
C THR A 82 -4.66 13.63 -0.49
N GLY A 83 -3.83 12.71 -0.98
CA GLY A 83 -2.48 12.51 -0.47
C GLY A 83 -1.70 11.50 -1.30
N TRP A 84 -0.52 11.14 -0.80
CA TRP A 84 0.44 10.29 -1.49
C TRP A 84 0.49 8.89 -0.89
N ILE A 85 0.48 7.89 -1.77
CA ILE A 85 0.67 6.48 -1.44
C ILE A 85 1.78 5.90 -2.32
N PHE A 86 2.51 4.91 -1.82
CA PHE A 86 3.45 4.16 -2.65
C PHE A 86 2.71 3.37 -3.73
N ALA A 87 3.15 3.50 -4.99
CA ALA A 87 2.55 2.82 -6.14
C ALA A 87 2.52 1.29 -5.96
N SER A 88 3.53 0.72 -5.29
CA SER A 88 3.59 -0.73 -4.99
C SER A 88 2.52 -1.23 -4.02
N LYS A 89 1.79 -0.33 -3.36
CA LYS A 89 0.69 -0.66 -2.43
C LYS A 89 -0.69 -0.59 -3.11
N THR A 90 -0.73 -0.19 -4.38
CA THR A 90 -1.94 -0.04 -5.18
C THR A 90 -1.95 -1.00 -6.35
N THR A 91 -3.14 -1.37 -6.81
CA THR A 91 -3.35 -2.25 -7.98
C THR A 91 -4.52 -1.75 -8.81
N THR A 92 -4.45 -1.88 -10.12
CA THR A 92 -5.53 -1.49 -11.04
C THR A 92 -6.71 -2.49 -11.00
N VAL A 93 -6.47 -3.70 -10.50
CA VAL A 93 -7.50 -4.75 -10.38
C VAL A 93 -7.98 -4.81 -8.95
N LYS A 94 -9.30 -4.66 -8.73
CA LYS A 94 -9.88 -4.79 -7.39
C LYS A 94 -9.44 -6.12 -6.77
N PRO A 95 -8.73 -6.10 -5.63
CA PRO A 95 -8.37 -7.32 -4.95
C PRO A 95 -9.66 -8.02 -4.49
N SER A 96 -10.04 -9.09 -5.19
CA SER A 96 -11.09 -10.02 -4.75
C SER A 96 -10.47 -10.92 -3.70
N GLY A 97 -10.36 -10.41 -2.48
CA GLY A 97 -9.46 -10.96 -1.47
C GLY A 97 -9.89 -10.73 -0.03
N GLY A 98 -11.19 -10.80 0.26
CA GLY A 98 -11.66 -11.27 1.58
C GLY A 98 -11.40 -12.78 1.76
N GLY A 99 -10.21 -13.24 1.36
CA GLY A 99 -9.77 -14.64 1.45
C GLY A 99 -9.20 -14.98 2.83
N ASP A 100 -9.34 -14.08 3.79
CA ASP A 100 -9.03 -14.33 5.19
C ASP A 100 -9.96 -15.38 5.77
N ASP A 101 -11.20 -15.52 5.29
CA ASP A 101 -12.11 -16.49 5.88
C ASP A 101 -11.93 -17.91 5.35
N GLU A 102 -11.85 -18.14 4.04
CA GLU A 102 -11.73 -19.51 3.52
C GLU A 102 -10.34 -20.10 3.75
N LEU A 103 -9.26 -19.33 3.54
CA LEU A 103 -7.91 -19.80 3.77
C LEU A 103 -7.61 -19.94 5.27
N ALA A 104 -8.13 -19.05 6.13
CA ALA A 104 -8.00 -19.25 7.57
C ALA A 104 -8.92 -20.37 8.07
N LYS A 105 -10.10 -20.59 7.48
CA LYS A 105 -10.98 -21.72 7.81
C LYS A 105 -10.35 -23.03 7.36
N ALA A 106 -9.76 -23.08 6.17
CA ALA A 106 -8.94 -24.19 5.70
C ALA A 106 -7.73 -24.39 6.63
N GLY A 107 -7.01 -23.33 6.99
CA GLY A 107 -5.89 -23.37 7.94
C GLY A 107 -6.30 -23.87 9.33
N ARG A 108 -7.50 -23.52 9.82
CA ARG A 108 -8.08 -24.05 11.07
C ARG A 108 -8.53 -25.51 10.94
N LEU A 109 -9.05 -25.91 9.78
CA LEU A 109 -9.41 -27.29 9.43
C LEU A 109 -8.17 -28.19 9.37
N PHE A 110 -7.09 -27.76 8.71
CA PHE A 110 -5.81 -28.47 8.66
C PHE A 110 -5.04 -28.42 9.99
N LYS A 111 -5.36 -27.49 10.89
CA LYS A 111 -4.87 -27.44 12.29
C LYS A 111 -5.65 -28.38 13.22
N GLY A 112 -6.59 -29.16 12.69
CA GLY A 112 -7.33 -30.16 13.44
C GLY A 112 -6.59 -31.50 13.52
N LYS A 113 -6.12 -31.84 14.73
CA LYS A 113 -5.65 -33.15 15.20
C LYS A 113 -4.33 -33.68 14.60
N GLU A 114 -3.30 -33.61 15.43
CA GLU A 114 -2.07 -34.42 15.39
C GLU A 114 -0.95 -34.04 14.39
N ALA A 115 -0.73 -32.75 14.16
CA ALA A 115 0.53 -32.30 13.57
C ALA A 115 1.51 -31.91 14.68
N SER A 116 2.63 -32.62 14.76
CA SER A 116 3.73 -32.42 15.70
C SER A 116 4.09 -30.95 15.92
N ASP A 117 4.42 -30.61 17.17
CA ASP A 117 4.82 -29.26 17.59
C ASP A 117 6.11 -28.72 16.90
N ALA A 118 6.68 -29.50 15.97
CA ALA A 118 7.80 -29.13 15.11
C ALA A 118 7.38 -29.10 13.62
N THR A 119 6.41 -28.26 13.26
CA THR A 119 6.09 -27.98 11.85
C THR A 119 7.00 -26.86 11.34
N ALA A 120 7.33 -26.82 10.04
CA ALA A 120 8.20 -25.82 9.39
C ALA A 120 7.83 -24.35 9.70
N SER A 121 6.58 -24.07 10.07
CA SER A 121 6.11 -22.76 10.53
C SER A 121 6.60 -22.35 11.93
N ALA A 122 7.13 -23.26 12.74
CA ALA A 122 7.68 -22.98 14.06
C ALA A 122 8.94 -22.11 13.99
N GLY A 123 9.76 -22.30 12.94
CA GLY A 123 10.95 -21.46 12.69
C GLY A 123 10.61 -19.97 12.46
N ALA A 124 9.41 -19.67 11.98
CA ALA A 124 8.97 -18.30 11.73
C ALA A 124 8.54 -17.53 13.00
N ARG A 125 8.33 -18.23 14.14
CA ARG A 125 7.85 -17.62 15.40
C ARG A 125 8.92 -17.49 16.48
N GLY A 126 10.16 -17.86 16.18
CA GLY A 126 11.24 -17.94 17.16
C GLY A 126 11.13 -19.19 18.06
N LEU A 127 12.14 -19.41 18.90
CA LEU A 127 12.09 -20.45 19.93
C LEU A 127 10.97 -20.10 20.91
N THR A 128 9.83 -20.78 20.82
CA THR A 128 8.67 -20.60 21.71
C THR A 128 8.44 -21.85 22.53
N GLU A 129 7.64 -21.77 23.59
CA GLU A 129 7.29 -22.75 24.64
C GLU A 129 7.60 -24.25 24.35
N VAL A 130 7.28 -24.74 23.16
CA VAL A 130 7.63 -26.07 22.63
C VAL A 130 9.14 -26.38 22.73
N SER A 131 10.02 -25.46 22.33
CA SER A 131 11.47 -25.65 22.40
C SER A 131 11.95 -25.71 23.85
N GLY A 132 11.26 -25.02 24.77
CA GLY A 132 11.54 -25.07 26.20
C GLY A 132 11.24 -26.44 26.80
N GLU A 133 10.09 -27.03 26.46
CA GLU A 133 9.73 -28.40 26.88
C GLU A 133 10.63 -29.46 26.23
N TYR A 134 10.99 -29.30 24.96
CA TYR A 134 11.98 -30.16 24.30
C TYR A 134 13.35 -30.08 24.98
N ALA A 135 13.81 -28.88 25.34
CA ALA A 135 15.09 -28.69 26.02
C ALA A 135 15.08 -29.34 27.42
N LYS A 136 13.96 -29.28 28.14
CA LYS A 136 13.74 -29.99 29.42
C LYS A 136 13.85 -31.50 29.24
N ARG A 137 13.16 -32.06 28.25
CA ARG A 137 13.15 -33.50 27.98
C ARG A 137 14.49 -34.03 27.47
N SER A 138 15.19 -33.24 26.67
CA SER A 138 16.48 -33.61 26.07
C SER A 138 17.68 -33.39 27.01
N GLY A 139 17.44 -32.95 28.26
CA GLY A 139 18.49 -32.79 29.26
C GLY A 139 19.44 -31.61 29.02
N ILE A 140 19.06 -30.63 28.20
CA ILE A 140 19.88 -29.43 27.92
C ILE A 140 20.07 -28.64 29.22
N SER A 141 21.28 -28.17 29.52
CA SER A 141 21.54 -27.45 30.78
C SER A 141 20.82 -26.09 30.82
N GLN A 142 20.47 -25.61 32.02
CA GLN A 142 19.83 -24.28 32.17
C GLN A 142 20.73 -23.16 31.64
N ARG A 143 22.04 -23.27 31.82
CA ARG A 143 23.01 -22.28 31.32
C ARG A 143 22.95 -22.14 29.79
N ASP A 144 22.80 -23.25 29.07
CA ASP A 144 22.74 -23.23 27.62
C ASP A 144 21.43 -22.59 27.14
N ARG A 145 20.32 -22.88 27.84
CA ARG A 145 19.02 -22.25 27.57
C ARG A 145 19.07 -20.75 27.81
N ASP A 146 19.59 -20.32 28.96
CA ASP A 146 19.75 -18.90 29.29
C ASP A 146 20.62 -18.17 28.26
N THR A 147 21.61 -18.86 27.68
CA THR A 147 22.47 -18.29 26.64
C THR A 147 21.71 -18.08 25.34
N VAL A 148 20.91 -19.05 24.92
CA VAL A 148 20.05 -18.92 23.74
C VAL A 148 18.98 -17.86 23.95
N ASP A 149 18.40 -17.76 25.15
CA ASP A 149 17.42 -16.74 25.49
C ASP A 149 18.02 -15.33 25.44
N ARG A 150 19.24 -15.15 25.96
CA ARG A 150 20.00 -13.89 25.82
C ARG A 150 20.27 -13.55 24.36
N MET A 151 20.65 -14.52 23.53
CA MET A 151 20.85 -14.29 22.09
C MET A 151 19.55 -13.91 21.37
N THR A 152 18.43 -14.55 21.74
CA THR A 152 17.12 -14.28 21.14
C THR A 152 16.55 -12.91 21.57
N ALA A 153 16.89 -12.46 22.79
CA ALA A 153 16.49 -11.16 23.30
C ALA A 153 17.31 -9.99 22.73
N TYR A 154 18.43 -10.27 22.04
CA TYR A 154 19.26 -9.24 21.44
C TYR A 154 18.50 -8.53 20.32
N LYS A 155 18.36 -7.20 20.43
CA LYS A 155 17.75 -6.35 19.41
C LYS A 155 18.79 -5.36 18.91
N ILE A 156 19.00 -5.36 17.60
CA ILE A 156 19.80 -4.34 16.92
C ILE A 156 19.00 -3.05 16.93
N THR A 157 19.65 -1.93 17.27
CA THR A 157 19.00 -0.63 17.29
C THR A 157 18.84 -0.07 15.87
N ASP A 158 17.85 0.80 15.68
CA ASP A 158 17.62 1.44 14.37
C ASP A 158 18.86 2.22 13.89
N GLN A 159 19.62 2.81 14.82
CA GLN A 159 20.85 3.54 14.52
C GLN A 159 21.96 2.61 14.00
N GLU A 160 22.14 1.43 14.60
CA GLU A 160 23.10 0.44 14.12
C GLU A 160 22.71 -0.12 12.74
N VAL A 161 21.41 -0.30 12.49
CA VAL A 161 20.90 -0.67 11.15
C VAL A 161 21.22 0.44 10.14
N GLU A 162 20.98 1.70 10.49
CA GLU A 162 21.24 2.84 9.60
C GLU A 162 22.73 2.99 9.28
N ASP A 163 23.60 2.87 10.28
CA ASP A 163 25.06 2.91 10.09
C ASP A 163 25.55 1.73 9.23
N PHE A 164 24.97 0.55 9.39
CA PHE A 164 25.25 -0.60 8.56
C PHE A 164 24.84 -0.36 7.09
N LEU A 165 23.64 0.16 6.86
CA LEU A 165 23.14 0.47 5.52
C LEU A 165 23.97 1.56 4.82
N LYS A 166 24.37 2.61 5.55
CA LYS A 166 25.26 3.67 5.04
C LYS A 166 26.62 3.12 4.66
N LYS A 167 27.25 2.34 5.53
CA LYS A 167 28.59 1.79 5.30
C LYS A 167 28.61 0.78 4.16
N GLY A 168 27.52 0.01 4.02
CA GLY A 168 27.39 -0.98 2.95
C GLY A 168 26.92 -0.40 1.61
N GLU A 169 26.57 0.90 1.54
CA GLU A 169 25.86 1.49 0.40
C GLU A 169 24.64 0.64 0.00
N LEU A 170 23.85 0.22 1.00
CA LEU A 170 22.69 -0.65 0.82
C LEU A 170 21.39 0.13 1.00
N GLY A 171 20.33 -0.30 0.29
CA GLY A 171 18.99 0.28 0.42
C GLY A 171 18.92 1.71 -0.10
N GLU A 172 18.50 2.65 0.75
CA GLU A 172 18.36 4.08 0.41
C GLU A 172 19.71 4.78 0.15
N TYR A 173 20.82 4.15 0.55
CA TYR A 173 22.18 4.67 0.38
C TYR A 173 22.96 4.03 -0.79
N ALA A 174 22.31 3.17 -1.58
CA ALA A 174 22.90 2.58 -2.77
C ALA A 174 22.99 3.63 -3.90
N LYS A 175 24.16 3.74 -4.54
CA LYS A 175 24.41 4.62 -5.69
C LYS A 175 24.21 3.90 -7.02
#